data_AF-A0A973T294-F1
#
_entry.id   AF-A0A973T294-F1
#
_cell.length_a   1.000
_cell.length_b   1.000
_cell.length_c   1.000
_cell.angle_alpha   90.00
_cell.angle_beta   90.00
_cell.angle_gamma   90.00
#
_symmetry.space_group_name_H-M   'P 1'
#
loop_
_entity.id
_entity.type
_entity.pdbx_description
1 polymer ?
#
loop_
_entity_poly.entity_id
_entity_poly.type
_entity_poly.pdbx_seq_one_letter_code
_entity_poly.pdbx_strand_id
1 'polypeptide(L)'
;PVRERLHALAAGGTSAAHARLLATLDGARHHALLDALQTLVAAPPYRPSADRPAGPAAEATVRRDMARLRLRVEEALGREPGGARDTALHEARKAAKRARYSAEAVRPVLGARAKEHTARMKRLQQLLGEHQDSVMCRTALEGAADAALAAGEDTAPYEAMLRAERSRAAHAEAELPAAWSRADREV
;
A
#
# COMPACT_ATOMS: atom_id res chain seq x y z
N PRO A 1 -13.51 26.41 13.90
CA PRO A 1 -12.95 26.61 12.54
C PRO A 1 -12.13 25.42 12.02
N VAL A 2 -10.89 25.18 12.51
CA VAL A 2 -10.00 24.14 11.96
C VAL A 2 -10.59 22.73 12.08
N ARG A 3 -11.07 22.35 13.28
CA ARG A 3 -11.71 21.04 13.52
C ARG A 3 -12.93 20.83 12.61
N GLU A 4 -13.80 21.83 12.50
CA GLU A 4 -15.00 21.77 11.68
C GLU A 4 -14.66 21.60 10.19
N ARG A 5 -13.64 22.32 9.70
CA ARG A 5 -13.18 22.24 8.31
C ARG A 5 -12.59 20.85 8.00
N LEU A 6 -11.81 20.28 8.91
CA LEU A 6 -11.29 18.92 8.78
C LEU A 6 -12.42 17.87 8.78
N HIS A 7 -13.43 18.02 9.65
CA HIS A 7 -14.61 17.14 9.61
C HIS A 7 -15.45 17.32 8.34
N ALA A 8 -15.63 18.55 7.87
CA ALA A 8 -16.34 18.85 6.63
C ALA A 8 -15.63 18.26 5.40
N LEU A 9 -14.30 18.32 5.37
CA LEU A 9 -13.48 17.68 4.33
C LEU A 9 -13.72 16.15 4.30
N ALA A 10 -13.74 15.51 5.47
CA ALA A 10 -14.01 14.09 5.59
C ALA A 10 -15.47 13.72 5.23
N ALA A 11 -16.44 14.55 5.64
CA ALA A 11 -17.86 14.30 5.44
C ALA A 11 -18.33 14.56 4.01
N GLY A 12 -17.86 15.65 3.38
CA GLY A 12 -18.31 16.10 2.06
C GLY A 12 -18.01 15.10 0.93
N GLY A 13 -16.92 14.33 1.05
CA GLY A 13 -16.60 13.26 0.10
C GLY A 13 -17.41 11.97 0.33
N THR A 14 -17.89 11.73 1.56
CA THR A 14 -18.37 10.41 1.99
C THR A 14 -19.74 10.08 1.40
N SER A 15 -20.72 10.99 1.42
CA SER A 15 -22.08 10.69 0.93
C SER A 15 -22.13 10.44 -0.58
N ALA A 16 -21.49 11.31 -1.38
CA ALA A 16 -21.44 11.14 -2.83
C ALA A 16 -20.57 9.94 -3.26
N ALA A 17 -19.47 9.66 -2.55
CA ALA A 17 -18.69 8.44 -2.80
C ALA A 17 -19.48 7.18 -2.43
N HIS A 18 -20.25 7.23 -1.35
CA HIS A 18 -21.11 6.13 -0.93
C HIS A 18 -22.22 5.85 -1.95
N ALA A 19 -22.93 6.88 -2.43
CA ALA A 19 -23.94 6.72 -3.47
C ALA A 19 -23.35 6.14 -4.76
N ARG A 20 -22.17 6.62 -5.20
CA ARG A 20 -21.46 6.05 -6.37
C ARG A 20 -21.00 4.62 -6.15
N LEU A 21 -20.57 4.27 -4.93
CA LEU A 21 -20.19 2.92 -4.56
C LEU A 21 -21.40 1.99 -4.68
N LEU A 22 -22.53 2.33 -4.08
CA LEU A 22 -23.77 1.54 -4.17
C LEU A 22 -24.20 1.35 -5.62
N ALA A 23 -24.30 2.43 -6.40
CA ALA A 23 -24.65 2.34 -7.81
C ALA A 23 -23.67 1.47 -8.63
N THR A 24 -22.38 1.44 -8.24
CA THR A 24 -21.39 0.57 -8.88
C THR A 24 -21.58 -0.90 -8.50
N LEU A 25 -21.84 -1.16 -7.22
CA LEU A 25 -22.05 -2.52 -6.70
C LEU A 25 -23.37 -3.13 -7.20
N ASP A 26 -24.44 -2.34 -7.31
CA ASP A 26 -25.73 -2.79 -7.84
C ASP A 26 -25.75 -2.86 -9.37
N GLY A 27 -24.68 -2.40 -10.02
CA GLY A 27 -24.57 -2.31 -11.47
C GLY A 27 -24.27 -3.65 -12.14
N ALA A 28 -24.78 -3.83 -13.37
CA ALA A 28 -24.57 -5.03 -14.18
C ALA A 28 -23.09 -5.42 -14.35
N ARG A 29 -22.18 -4.43 -14.43
CA ARG A 29 -20.73 -4.68 -14.52
C ARG A 29 -20.18 -5.40 -13.28
N HIS A 30 -20.66 -5.08 -12.09
CA HIS A 30 -20.21 -5.73 -10.85
C HIS A 30 -20.72 -7.17 -10.79
N HIS A 31 -22.00 -7.40 -11.07
CA HIS A 31 -22.57 -8.75 -11.12
C HIS A 31 -21.86 -9.63 -12.16
N ALA A 32 -21.62 -9.11 -13.38
CA ALA A 32 -20.86 -9.84 -14.39
C ALA A 32 -19.42 -10.20 -13.94
N LEU A 33 -18.77 -9.32 -13.15
CA LEU A 33 -17.47 -9.65 -12.55
C LEU A 33 -17.59 -10.77 -11.51
N LEU A 34 -18.64 -10.77 -10.68
CA LEU A 34 -18.88 -11.85 -9.70
C LEU A 34 -19.13 -13.19 -10.40
N ASP A 35 -19.96 -13.20 -11.45
CA ASP A 35 -20.24 -14.41 -12.25
C ASP A 35 -18.95 -14.95 -12.90
N ALA A 36 -18.12 -14.05 -13.44
CA ALA A 36 -16.83 -14.42 -14.02
C ALA A 36 -15.86 -14.99 -12.97
N LEU A 37 -15.84 -14.43 -11.75
CA LEU A 37 -15.01 -14.95 -10.65
C LEU A 37 -15.51 -16.31 -10.14
N GLN A 38 -16.83 -16.51 -10.05
CA GLN A 38 -17.42 -17.82 -9.71
C GLN A 38 -17.06 -18.85 -10.77
N THR A 39 -17.18 -18.50 -12.05
CA THR A 39 -16.78 -19.36 -13.18
C THR A 39 -15.29 -19.72 -13.11
N LEU A 40 -14.44 -18.73 -12.83
CA LEU A 40 -13.00 -18.91 -12.70
C LEU A 40 -12.63 -19.88 -11.57
N VAL A 41 -13.31 -19.82 -10.43
CA VAL A 41 -13.06 -20.71 -9.29
C VAL A 41 -13.60 -22.12 -9.57
N ALA A 42 -14.75 -22.23 -10.23
CA ALA A 42 -15.38 -23.51 -10.55
C ALA A 42 -14.64 -24.30 -11.65
N ALA A 43 -14.13 -23.60 -12.67
CA ALA A 43 -13.36 -24.20 -13.76
C ALA A 43 -12.13 -23.33 -14.09
N PRO A 44 -11.08 -23.36 -13.24
CA PRO A 44 -9.89 -22.57 -13.49
C PRO A 44 -9.23 -22.98 -14.81
N PRO A 45 -8.86 -22.03 -15.69
CA PRO A 45 -8.20 -22.33 -16.96
C PRO A 45 -6.72 -22.64 -16.70
N TYR A 46 -6.46 -23.80 -16.12
CA TYR A 46 -5.11 -24.25 -15.79
C TYR A 46 -4.26 -24.38 -17.06
N ARG A 47 -2.98 -23.99 -16.94
CA ARG A 47 -2.00 -24.23 -18.00
C ARG A 47 -1.55 -25.69 -17.95
N PRO A 48 -1.02 -26.27 -19.05
CA PRO A 48 -0.57 -27.67 -19.08
C PRO A 48 0.42 -28.08 -17.99
N SER A 49 1.11 -27.11 -17.37
CA SER A 49 2.04 -27.35 -16.27
C SER A 49 1.41 -27.43 -14.88
N ALA A 50 0.08 -27.26 -14.75
CA ALA A 50 -0.58 -27.17 -13.44
C ALA A 50 -0.55 -28.47 -12.64
N ASP A 51 -0.45 -29.62 -13.32
CA ASP A 51 -0.36 -30.94 -12.67
C ASP A 51 1.03 -31.23 -12.10
N ARG A 52 2.02 -30.37 -12.35
CA ARG A 52 3.36 -30.52 -11.79
C ARG A 52 3.39 -30.17 -10.29
N PRO A 53 4.35 -30.72 -9.52
CA PRO A 53 4.52 -30.34 -8.13
C PRO A 53 4.62 -28.81 -7.94
N ALA A 54 3.82 -28.28 -7.01
CA ALA A 54 3.70 -26.83 -6.82
C ALA A 54 4.95 -26.18 -6.20
N GLY A 55 5.78 -26.95 -5.47
CA GLY A 55 6.95 -26.44 -4.72
C GLY A 55 7.88 -25.54 -5.56
N PRO A 56 8.46 -26.04 -6.66
CA PRO A 56 9.34 -25.24 -7.51
C PRO A 56 8.69 -23.96 -8.06
N ALA A 57 7.42 -24.04 -8.47
CA ALA A 57 6.69 -22.87 -8.99
C ALA A 57 6.35 -21.85 -7.90
N ALA A 58 6.01 -22.34 -6.69
CA ALA A 58 5.76 -21.53 -5.51
C ALA A 58 7.02 -20.74 -5.10
N GLU A 59 8.15 -21.43 -4.95
CA GLU A 59 9.42 -20.77 -4.61
C GLU A 59 9.84 -19.75 -5.67
N ALA A 60 9.74 -20.10 -6.96
CA ALA A 60 10.08 -19.20 -8.05
C ALA A 60 9.21 -17.94 -8.05
N THR A 61 7.93 -18.06 -7.66
CA THR A 61 7.01 -16.93 -7.55
C THR A 61 7.42 -15.99 -6.42
N VAL A 62 7.69 -16.54 -5.23
CA VAL A 62 8.09 -15.74 -4.08
C VAL A 62 9.45 -15.07 -4.30
N ARG A 63 10.44 -15.78 -4.86
CA ARG A 63 11.74 -15.19 -5.22
C ARG A 63 11.62 -14.05 -6.22
N ARG A 64 10.74 -14.19 -7.22
CA ARG A 64 10.48 -13.13 -8.21
C ARG A 64 9.92 -11.87 -7.57
N ASP A 65 8.95 -12.01 -6.67
CA ASP A 65 8.37 -10.85 -5.99
C ASP A 65 9.33 -10.24 -4.98
N MET A 66 10.18 -11.05 -4.33
CA MET A 66 11.26 -10.56 -3.48
C MET A 66 12.29 -9.77 -4.28
N ALA A 67 12.73 -10.27 -5.43
CA ALA A 67 13.66 -9.55 -6.31
C ALA A 67 13.07 -8.22 -6.79
N ARG A 68 11.77 -8.20 -7.14
CA ARG A 68 11.06 -6.96 -7.46
C ARG A 68 11.07 -5.97 -6.29
N LEU A 69 10.83 -6.46 -5.08
CA LEU A 69 10.86 -5.63 -3.88
C LEU A 69 12.26 -5.05 -3.64
N ARG A 70 13.32 -5.85 -3.77
CA ARG A 70 14.71 -5.38 -3.64
C ARG A 70 14.98 -4.16 -4.51
N LEU A 71 14.69 -4.28 -5.81
CA LEU A 71 14.87 -3.20 -6.77
C LEU A 71 14.12 -1.91 -6.37
N ARG A 72 12.90 -2.02 -5.85
CA ARG A 72 12.10 -0.85 -5.46
C ARG A 72 12.57 -0.20 -4.17
N VAL A 73 13.03 -1.00 -3.20
CA VAL A 73 13.58 -0.46 -1.96
C VAL A 73 14.93 0.20 -2.22
N GLU A 74 15.79 -0.43 -3.02
CA GLU A 74 17.08 0.16 -3.43
C GLU A 74 16.90 1.46 -4.20
N GLU A 75 15.97 1.51 -5.15
CA GLU A 75 15.60 2.74 -5.87
C GLU A 75 15.15 3.84 -4.89
N ALA A 76 14.29 3.51 -3.93
CA ALA A 76 13.81 4.48 -2.95
C ALA A 76 14.90 4.94 -1.97
N LEU A 77 15.82 4.06 -1.59
CA LEU A 77 16.96 4.39 -0.72
C LEU A 77 18.00 5.27 -1.42
N GLY A 78 18.17 5.12 -2.74
CA GLY A 78 19.09 5.92 -3.55
C GLY A 78 18.58 7.31 -3.96
N ARG A 79 17.36 7.69 -3.55
CA ARG A 79 16.77 9.01 -3.86
C ARG A 79 16.91 9.96 -2.68
N GLU A 80 17.14 11.23 -3.00
CA GLU A 80 17.07 12.33 -2.03
C GLU A 80 15.66 12.50 -1.45
N PRO A 81 15.52 12.93 -0.18
CA PRO A 81 14.21 13.19 0.43
C PRO A 81 13.34 14.14 -0.41
N GLY A 82 12.05 13.82 -0.53
CA GLY A 82 11.08 14.63 -1.28
C GLY A 82 10.14 13.79 -2.15
N GLY A 83 9.35 14.45 -3.00
CA GLY A 83 8.24 13.80 -3.74
C GLY A 83 8.65 12.63 -4.65
N ALA A 84 9.86 12.68 -5.24
CA ALA A 84 10.38 11.56 -6.03
C ALA A 84 10.66 10.33 -5.16
N ARG A 85 11.20 10.54 -3.95
CA ARG A 85 11.41 9.47 -2.97
C ARG A 85 10.08 8.97 -2.41
N ASP A 86 9.13 9.85 -2.12
CA ASP A 86 7.78 9.48 -1.68
C ASP A 86 7.11 8.53 -2.70
N THR A 87 7.23 8.84 -3.99
CA THR A 87 6.71 8.01 -5.07
C THR A 87 7.40 6.65 -5.13
N ALA A 88 8.74 6.63 -5.01
CA ALA A 88 9.51 5.38 -5.00
C ALA A 88 9.17 4.49 -3.78
N LEU A 89 8.99 5.09 -2.60
CA LEU A 89 8.56 4.40 -1.38
C LEU A 89 7.14 3.83 -1.53
N HIS A 90 6.25 4.54 -2.22
CA HIS A 90 4.93 4.02 -2.56
C HIS A 90 4.99 2.78 -3.46
N GLU A 91 5.87 2.78 -4.47
CA GLU A 91 6.10 1.59 -5.31
C GLU A 91 6.71 0.43 -4.52
N ALA A 92 7.67 0.71 -3.62
CA ALA A 92 8.23 -0.28 -2.70
C ALA A 92 7.15 -0.89 -1.79
N ARG A 93 6.22 -0.08 -1.28
CA ARG A 93 5.07 -0.54 -0.47
C ARG A 93 4.18 -1.51 -1.26
N LYS A 94 3.88 -1.19 -2.52
CA LYS A 94 3.12 -2.07 -3.42
C LYS A 94 3.86 -3.39 -3.68
N ALA A 95 5.17 -3.34 -3.87
CA ALA A 95 5.99 -4.53 -4.01
C ALA A 95 6.03 -5.37 -2.72
N ALA A 96 6.12 -4.75 -1.55
CA ALA A 96 6.11 -5.44 -0.25
C ALA A 96 4.78 -6.15 0.01
N LYS A 97 3.67 -5.49 -0.32
CA LYS A 97 2.33 -6.09 -0.28
C LYS A 97 2.22 -7.29 -1.21
N ARG A 98 2.81 -7.22 -2.40
CA ARG A 98 2.84 -8.32 -3.37
C ARG A 98 3.67 -9.50 -2.85
N ALA A 99 4.90 -9.25 -2.36
CA ALA A 99 5.77 -10.28 -1.78
C ALA A 99 5.12 -10.98 -0.59
N ARG A 100 4.41 -10.21 0.26
CA ARG A 100 3.59 -10.78 1.34
C ARG A 100 2.49 -11.70 0.81
N TYR A 101 1.68 -11.24 -0.14
CA TYR A 101 0.55 -12.01 -0.64
C TYR A 101 0.96 -13.26 -1.42
N SER A 102 2.07 -13.20 -2.17
CA SER A 102 2.55 -14.39 -2.86
C SER A 102 3.06 -15.44 -1.87
N ALA A 103 3.74 -15.04 -0.80
CA ALA A 103 4.11 -15.95 0.28
C ALA A 103 2.90 -16.49 1.06
N GLU A 104 1.88 -15.67 1.34
CA GLU A 104 0.64 -16.11 1.97
C GLU A 104 -0.07 -17.18 1.13
N ALA A 105 -0.16 -16.96 -0.19
CA ALA A 105 -0.82 -17.87 -1.11
C ALA A 105 -0.13 -19.24 -1.21
N VAL A 106 1.22 -19.29 -1.12
CA VAL A 106 1.98 -20.54 -1.21
C VAL A 106 2.25 -21.20 0.14
N ARG A 107 1.72 -20.66 1.25
CA ARG A 107 1.88 -21.24 2.58
C ARG A 107 1.48 -22.72 2.69
N PRO A 108 0.41 -23.21 2.03
CA PRO A 108 0.08 -24.65 2.05
C PRO A 108 1.18 -25.55 1.47
N VAL A 109 2.06 -24.99 0.62
CA VAL A 109 3.13 -25.72 -0.07
C VAL A 109 4.47 -25.55 0.65
N LEU A 110 4.81 -24.33 1.07
CA LEU A 110 6.13 -23.99 1.64
C LEU A 110 6.14 -23.89 3.17
N GLY A 111 4.99 -24.05 3.83
CA GLY A 111 4.87 -24.17 5.28
C GLY A 111 5.45 -22.99 6.07
N ALA A 112 6.32 -23.30 7.03
CA ALA A 112 6.87 -22.33 7.99
C ALA A 112 7.70 -21.23 7.31
N ARG A 113 8.48 -21.57 6.28
CA ARG A 113 9.31 -20.62 5.53
C ARG A 113 8.49 -19.47 4.92
N ALA A 114 7.37 -19.81 4.28
CA ALA A 114 6.43 -18.83 3.74
C ALA A 114 5.75 -18.00 4.84
N LYS A 115 5.41 -18.60 5.99
CA LYS A 115 4.84 -17.88 7.14
C LYS A 115 5.83 -16.85 7.70
N GLU A 116 7.10 -17.22 7.84
CA GLU A 116 8.14 -16.31 8.33
C GLU A 116 8.40 -15.16 7.35
N HIS A 117 8.50 -15.46 6.05
CA HIS A 117 8.64 -14.43 5.02
C HIS A 117 7.45 -13.46 5.04
N THR A 118 6.22 -13.98 5.10
CA THR A 118 4.99 -13.19 5.23
C THR A 118 5.09 -12.21 6.41
N ALA A 119 5.54 -12.68 7.58
CA ALA A 119 5.69 -11.85 8.76
C ALA A 119 6.74 -10.74 8.57
N ARG A 120 7.87 -11.04 7.91
CA ARG A 120 8.89 -10.03 7.56
C ARG A 120 8.32 -8.96 6.62
N MET A 121 7.66 -9.39 5.53
CA MET A 121 7.07 -8.47 4.56
C MET A 121 5.95 -7.62 5.17
N LYS A 122 5.15 -8.17 6.10
CA LYS A 122 4.13 -7.42 6.83
C LYS A 122 4.73 -6.26 7.63
N ARG A 123 5.82 -6.49 8.35
CA ARG A 123 6.51 -5.44 9.13
C ARG A 123 7.06 -4.33 8.23
N LEU A 124 7.72 -4.70 7.14
CA LEU A 124 8.21 -3.72 6.16
C LEU A 124 7.05 -2.94 5.51
N GLN A 125 5.98 -3.63 5.11
CA GLN A 125 4.79 -3.01 4.53
C GLN A 125 4.12 -2.03 5.51
N GLN A 126 4.13 -2.32 6.81
CA GLN A 126 3.57 -1.43 7.83
C GLN A 126 4.37 -0.13 7.93
N LEU A 127 5.69 -0.21 8.03
CA LEU A 127 6.56 0.98 8.05
C LEU A 127 6.39 1.85 6.80
N LEU A 128 6.40 1.23 5.62
CA LEU A 128 6.13 1.93 4.35
C LEU A 128 4.69 2.46 4.28
N GLY A 129 3.76 1.85 5.01
CA GLY A 129 2.39 2.33 5.18
C GLY A 129 2.33 3.61 6.01
N GLU A 130 3.03 3.68 7.13
CA GLU A 130 3.11 4.87 7.98
C GLU A 130 3.65 6.08 7.22
N HIS A 131 4.67 5.86 6.36
CA HIS A 131 5.16 6.88 5.44
C HIS A 131 4.08 7.34 4.46
N GLN A 132 3.44 6.41 3.73
CA GLN A 132 2.41 6.76 2.76
C GLN A 132 1.22 7.48 3.39
N ASP A 133 0.81 7.05 4.58
CA ASP A 133 -0.30 7.66 5.31
C ASP A 133 0.03 9.10 5.68
N SER A 134 1.28 9.39 6.09
CA SER A 134 1.76 10.76 6.28
C SER A 134 1.73 11.56 4.97
N VAL A 135 2.26 11.03 3.87
CA VAL A 135 2.24 11.72 2.55
C VAL A 135 0.80 12.10 2.18
N MET A 136 -0.15 11.19 2.35
CA MET A 136 -1.55 11.45 2.01
C MET A 136 -2.23 12.41 2.98
N CYS A 137 -1.89 12.34 4.27
CA CYS A 137 -2.33 13.32 5.26
C CYS A 137 -1.85 14.72 4.88
N ARG A 138 -0.59 14.89 4.46
CA ARG A 138 -0.06 16.18 4.00
C ARG A 138 -0.82 16.73 2.81
N THR A 139 -1.08 15.91 1.79
CA THR A 139 -1.87 16.35 0.62
C THR A 139 -3.28 16.82 1.01
N ALA A 140 -3.93 16.13 1.95
CA ALA A 140 -5.23 16.53 2.44
C ALA A 140 -5.17 17.83 3.27
N LEU A 141 -4.12 17.98 4.10
CA LEU A 141 -3.89 19.18 4.92
C LEU A 141 -3.54 20.40 4.07
N GLU A 142 -2.77 20.24 2.98
CA GLU A 142 -2.47 21.29 2.00
C GLU A 142 -3.76 21.82 1.37
N GLY A 143 -4.62 20.93 0.86
CA GLY A 143 -5.91 21.35 0.32
C GLY A 143 -6.83 22.01 1.36
N ALA A 144 -6.76 21.58 2.63
CA ALA A 144 -7.51 22.21 3.71
C ALA A 144 -6.95 23.60 4.08
N ALA A 145 -5.63 23.77 4.06
CA ALA A 145 -4.95 25.04 4.30
C ALA A 145 -5.24 26.05 3.19
N ASP A 146 -5.22 25.62 1.92
CA ASP A 146 -5.59 26.47 0.77
C ASP A 146 -7.03 26.98 0.90
N ALA A 147 -7.96 26.11 1.30
CA ALA A 147 -9.35 26.49 1.53
C ALA A 147 -9.54 27.44 2.72
N ALA A 148 -8.75 27.27 3.79
CA ALA A 148 -8.75 28.17 4.95
C ALA A 148 -8.20 29.55 4.56
N LEU A 149 -7.09 29.60 3.82
CA LEU A 149 -6.49 30.83 3.31
C LEU A 149 -7.48 31.60 2.42
N ALA A 150 -8.15 30.92 1.49
CA ALA A 150 -9.16 31.53 0.62
C ALA A 150 -10.36 32.10 1.40
N ALA A 151 -10.65 31.57 2.60
CA ALA A 151 -11.67 32.07 3.51
C ALA A 151 -11.18 33.16 4.47
N GLY A 152 -9.89 33.54 4.41
CA GLY A 152 -9.27 34.51 5.33
C GLY A 152 -9.09 33.96 6.75
N GLU A 153 -9.06 32.63 6.91
CA GLU A 153 -8.85 31.96 8.20
C GLU A 153 -7.35 31.79 8.51
N ASP A 154 -7.02 31.62 9.80
CA ASP A 154 -5.64 31.36 10.24
C ASP A 154 -5.14 29.98 9.77
N THR A 155 -4.01 29.97 9.05
CA THR A 155 -3.36 28.76 8.52
C THR A 155 -2.31 28.15 9.45
N ALA A 156 -1.91 28.84 10.52
CA ALA A 156 -0.85 28.39 11.42
C ALA A 156 -1.09 26.98 12.02
N PRO A 157 -2.33 26.58 12.37
CA PRO A 157 -2.60 25.21 12.82
C PRO A 157 -2.31 24.15 11.76
N TYR A 158 -2.62 24.42 10.48
CA TYR A 158 -2.36 23.47 9.38
C TYR A 158 -0.87 23.31 9.13
N GLU A 159 -0.11 24.40 9.20
CA GLU A 159 1.36 24.35 9.09
C GLU A 159 1.99 23.52 10.21
N ALA A 160 1.47 23.63 11.44
CA ALA A 160 1.92 22.81 12.55
C ALA A 160 1.67 21.32 12.32
N MET A 161 0.49 20.95 11.80
CA MET A 161 0.16 19.56 11.43
C MET A 161 1.03 19.06 10.27
N LEU A 162 1.26 19.88 9.24
CA LEU A 162 2.14 19.55 8.12
C LEU A 162 3.57 19.27 8.59
N ARG A 163 4.11 20.07 9.52
CA ARG A 163 5.43 19.82 10.13
C ARG A 163 5.45 18.49 10.90
N ALA A 164 4.41 18.20 11.68
CA ALA A 164 4.30 16.93 12.40
C ALA A 164 4.28 15.73 11.43
N GLU A 165 3.50 15.79 10.35
CA GLU A 165 3.45 14.73 9.35
C GLU A 165 4.77 14.56 8.60
N ARG A 166 5.46 15.65 8.23
CA ARG A 166 6.82 15.58 7.65
C ARG A 166 7.80 14.87 8.58
N SER A 167 7.72 15.14 9.88
CA SER A 167 8.54 14.45 10.89
C SER A 167 8.23 12.94 10.95
N ARG A 168 6.94 12.55 10.91
CA ARG A 168 6.53 11.13 10.88
C ARG A 168 7.04 10.40 9.64
N ALA A 169 6.95 11.02 8.46
CA ALA A 169 7.49 10.45 7.23
C ALA A 169 9.02 10.31 7.31
N ALA A 170 9.72 11.34 7.77
CA ALA A 170 11.17 11.32 7.93
C ALA A 170 11.63 10.22 8.91
N HIS A 171 10.89 9.99 10.00
CA HIS A 171 11.17 8.88 10.91
C HIS A 171 11.02 7.52 10.22
N ALA A 172 9.94 7.32 9.45
CA ALA A 172 9.75 6.08 8.71
C ALA A 172 10.86 5.84 7.64
N GLU A 173 11.32 6.91 6.99
CA GLU A 173 12.47 6.87 6.07
C GLU A 173 13.77 6.51 6.78
N ALA A 174 14.01 7.06 7.98
CA ALA A 174 15.21 6.79 8.77
C ALA A 174 15.26 5.34 9.28
N GLU A 175 14.11 4.75 9.61
CA GLU A 175 13.98 3.35 10.03
C GLU A 175 14.10 2.34 8.88
N LEU A 176 13.85 2.80 7.64
CA LEU A 176 13.76 1.92 6.47
C LEU A 176 15.03 1.07 6.23
N PRO A 177 16.27 1.60 6.29
CA PRO A 177 17.46 0.77 6.09
C PRO A 177 17.56 -0.40 7.07
N ALA A 178 17.27 -0.16 8.35
CA ALA A 178 17.30 -1.19 9.38
C ALA A 178 16.16 -2.20 9.21
N ALA A 179 14.95 -1.73 8.90
CA ALA A 179 13.81 -2.59 8.59
C ALA A 179 14.06 -3.45 7.35
N TRP A 180 14.70 -2.88 6.33
CA TRP A 180 15.05 -3.55 5.09
C TRP A 180 16.10 -4.64 5.31
N SER A 181 17.19 -4.35 6.03
CA SER A 181 18.21 -5.35 6.40
C SER A 181 17.62 -6.58 7.13
N ARG A 182 16.58 -6.37 7.95
CA ARG A 182 15.86 -7.47 8.62
C ARG A 182 14.94 -8.23 7.67
N ALA A 183 14.39 -7.56 6.66
CA ALA A 183 13.42 -8.12 5.71
C ALA A 183 14.09 -8.86 4.54
N ASP A 184 15.24 -8.36 4.07
CA ASP A 184 15.95 -8.85 2.89
C ASP A 184 16.67 -10.17 3.13
N ARG A 185 15.88 -11.24 3.06
CA ARG A 185 16.34 -12.62 3.22
C ARG A 185 15.53 -13.50 2.28
N GLU A 186 16.19 -14.51 1.74
CA GLU A 186 15.52 -15.57 0.99
C GLU A 186 14.41 -16.25 1.81
N VAL A 187 13.47 -16.86 1.09
CA VAL A 187 12.38 -17.65 1.65
C VAL A 187 12.85 -19.07 1.87
#